data_AF-A0ABD6TAS2-F1
#
_entry.id   AF-A0ABD6TAS2-F1
#
_cell.length_a   1.000
_cell.length_b   1.000
_cell.length_c   1.000
_cell.angle_alpha   90.00
_cell.angle_beta   90.00
_cell.angle_gamma   90.00
#
_symmetry.space_group_name_H-M   'P 1'
#
loop_
_entity.id
_entity.type
_entity.pdbx_description
1 polymer ?
#
loop_
_entity_poly.entity_id
_entity_poly.type
_entity_poly.pdbx_seq_one_letter_code
_entity_poly.pdbx_strand_id
1 'polypeptide(L)'
;MIIGKHEIQIDQITSGKVNIFTFYRNRKQIDDPFLQLQEPSLTANYYFHFHLDAESLSLLQEEFPSVYPYDGNGTIHDWTEKMKDELQRQIQTGKWNRRVRIGNRILDVVFTWCDEDME
;
A
#
# COMPACT_ATOMS: atom_id res chain seq x y z
N MET A 1 -23.50 -1.93 -17.64
CA MET A 1 -22.48 -1.73 -16.60
C MET A 1 -21.22 -2.45 -17.06
N ILE A 2 -20.11 -1.74 -17.29
CA ILE A 2 -18.84 -2.36 -17.68
C ILE A 2 -18.04 -2.58 -16.40
N ILE A 3 -17.67 -3.83 -16.15
CA ILE A 3 -16.76 -4.22 -15.07
C ILE A 3 -15.38 -4.33 -15.69
N GLY A 4 -14.46 -3.46 -15.29
CA GLY A 4 -13.04 -3.54 -15.68
C GLY A 4 -12.20 -4.14 -14.55
N LYS A 5 -11.01 -4.63 -14.89
CA LYS A 5 -9.96 -5.00 -13.92
C LYS A 5 -8.79 -4.04 -14.06
N HIS A 6 -8.28 -3.56 -12.94
CA HIS A 6 -7.02 -2.81 -12.86
C HIS A 6 -6.08 -3.56 -11.92
N GLU A 7 -4.94 -4.02 -12.43
CA GLU A 7 -4.01 -4.85 -11.68
C GLU A 7 -2.76 -4.07 -11.32
N ILE A 8 -2.39 -4.12 -10.04
CA ILE A 8 -1.19 -3.49 -9.50
C ILE A 8 -0.30 -4.61 -8.99
N GLN A 9 0.82 -4.82 -9.67
CA GLN A 9 1.80 -5.86 -9.36
C GLN A 9 2.87 -5.28 -8.44
N ILE A 10 3.21 -5.99 -7.37
CA ILE A 10 4.14 -5.56 -6.32
C ILE A 10 5.11 -6.70 -6.05
N ASP A 11 6.42 -6.44 -6.06
CA ASP A 11 7.44 -7.42 -5.63
C ASP A 11 8.25 -6.95 -4.42
N GLN A 12 8.14 -5.67 -4.04
CA GLN A 12 8.91 -5.12 -2.95
C GLN A 12 8.15 -4.00 -2.21
N ILE A 13 8.30 -4.00 -0.89
CA ILE A 13 7.84 -2.93 0.02
C ILE A 13 9.07 -2.34 0.70
N THR A 14 9.22 -1.02 0.64
CA THR A 14 10.32 -0.32 1.31
C THR A 14 9.78 0.71 2.31
N SER A 15 10.58 1.00 3.33
CA SER A 15 10.32 2.09 4.27
C SER A 15 11.55 2.99 4.36
N GLY A 16 11.39 4.25 3.95
CA GLY A 16 12.47 5.25 3.98
C GLY A 16 12.44 6.15 5.21
N LYS A 17 11.31 6.21 5.92
CA LYS A 17 11.08 6.99 7.13
C LYS A 17 10.02 6.29 7.99
N VAL A 18 10.00 6.64 9.28
CA VAL A 18 8.95 6.20 10.22
C VAL A 18 7.58 6.43 9.61
N ASN A 19 6.72 5.41 9.67
CA ASN A 19 5.36 5.46 9.14
C ASN A 19 5.24 5.64 7.62
N ILE A 20 6.33 5.63 6.86
CA ILE A 20 6.26 5.74 5.41
C ILE A 20 6.59 4.42 4.74
N PHE A 21 5.64 3.88 3.97
CA PHE A 21 5.83 2.69 3.13
C PHE A 21 5.58 2.98 1.65
N THR A 22 6.40 2.39 0.79
CA THR A 22 6.28 2.51 -0.67
C THR A 22 6.40 1.16 -1.34
N PHE A 23 5.70 1.02 -2.46
CA PHE A 23 5.60 -0.22 -3.22
C PHE A 23 6.39 -0.14 -4.52
N TYR A 24 6.99 -1.25 -4.91
CA TYR A 24 7.85 -1.36 -6.08
C TYR A 24 7.46 -2.59 -6.90
N ARG A 25 7.75 -2.50 -8.20
CA ARG A 25 7.80 -3.61 -9.15
C ARG A 25 9.03 -3.46 -10.03
N ASN A 26 9.84 -4.50 -10.17
CA ASN A 26 11.05 -4.52 -11.00
C ASN A 26 11.98 -3.32 -10.71
N ARG A 27 12.22 -3.07 -9.42
CA ARG A 27 13.05 -1.94 -8.90
C ARG A 27 12.53 -0.54 -9.27
N LYS A 28 11.30 -0.42 -9.76
CA LYS A 28 10.64 0.86 -10.01
C LYS A 28 9.54 1.05 -8.99
N GLN A 29 9.48 2.25 -8.41
CA GLN A 29 8.37 2.61 -7.54
C GLN A 29 7.08 2.59 -8.35
N ILE A 30 6.03 2.03 -7.76
CA ILE A 30 4.70 2.01 -8.35
C ILE A 30 4.08 3.39 -8.16
N ASP A 31 3.76 4.03 -9.27
CA ASP A 31 3.11 5.32 -9.34
C ASP A 31 1.64 5.12 -9.77
N ASP A 32 0.81 4.64 -8.84
CA ASP A 32 -0.60 4.30 -9.12
C ASP A 32 -1.59 4.99 -8.14
N PRO A 33 -2.61 5.72 -8.63
CA PRO A 33 -3.56 6.44 -7.80
C PRO A 33 -4.43 5.54 -6.93
N PHE A 34 -4.56 4.24 -7.22
CA PHE A 34 -5.23 3.32 -6.31
C PHE A 34 -4.37 2.89 -5.13
N LEU A 35 -3.12 3.34 -5.01
CA LEU A 35 -2.38 3.28 -3.75
C LEU A 35 -2.71 4.45 -2.81
N GLN A 36 -3.36 5.48 -3.33
CA GLN A 36 -3.81 6.62 -2.54
C GLN A 36 -5.04 6.25 -1.70
N LEU A 37 -4.93 6.39 -0.38
CA LEU A 37 -6.05 6.15 0.54
C LEU A 37 -6.72 7.45 1.01
N GLN A 38 -6.04 8.59 0.86
CA GLN A 38 -6.52 9.92 1.22
C GLN A 38 -5.94 11.00 0.31
N GLU A 39 -6.56 12.18 0.25
CA GLU A 39 -5.98 13.32 -0.47
C GLU A 39 -4.60 13.70 0.13
N PRO A 40 -3.62 14.13 -0.69
CA PRO A 40 -2.30 14.44 -0.17
C PRO A 40 -2.42 15.61 0.81
N SER A 41 -1.93 15.46 2.05
CA SER A 41 -1.93 16.59 2.98
C SER A 41 -1.03 17.71 2.42
N LEU A 42 -1.52 18.95 2.43
CA LEU A 42 -0.78 20.13 1.95
C LEU A 42 0.58 20.33 2.65
N THR A 43 0.80 19.65 3.78
CA THR A 43 2.00 19.72 4.61
C THR A 43 3.00 18.58 4.38
N ALA A 44 2.64 17.52 3.65
CA ALA A 44 3.54 16.40 3.38
C ALA A 44 4.43 16.69 2.16
N ASN A 45 5.55 17.39 2.38
CA ASN A 45 6.63 17.48 1.38
C ASN A 45 7.39 16.14 1.29
N TYR A 46 6.73 15.10 0.76
CA TYR A 46 7.37 13.81 0.52
C TYR A 46 7.52 13.52 -0.96
N TYR A 47 8.68 12.99 -1.33
CA TYR A 47 9.13 12.87 -2.72
C TYR A 47 8.42 11.75 -3.51
N PHE A 48 7.67 10.90 -2.80
CA PHE A 48 6.99 9.74 -3.36
C PHE A 48 5.52 10.06 -3.59
N HIS A 49 5.12 10.01 -4.87
CA HIS A 49 3.79 10.43 -5.31
C HIS A 49 2.67 9.59 -4.67
N PHE A 50 2.84 8.26 -4.63
CA PHE A 50 1.96 7.36 -3.89
C PHE A 50 2.76 6.55 -2.86
N HIS A 51 2.34 6.67 -1.61
CA HIS A 51 2.92 6.01 -0.44
C HIS A 51 1.85 5.85 0.64
N LEU A 52 2.09 4.96 1.60
CA LEU A 52 1.36 4.97 2.86
C LEU A 52 2.12 5.83 3.85
N ASP A 53 1.45 6.78 4.48
CA ASP A 53 1.97 7.53 5.62
C ASP A 53 1.27 7.09 6.93
N ALA A 54 1.53 7.79 8.03
CA ALA A 54 0.92 7.47 9.32
C ALA A 54 -0.62 7.51 9.28
N GLU A 55 -1.20 8.43 8.51
CA GLU A 55 -2.65 8.55 8.36
C GLU A 55 -3.20 7.42 7.49
N SER A 56 -2.54 7.07 6.39
CA SER A 56 -2.88 5.90 5.59
C SER A 56 -2.84 4.61 6.42
N LEU A 57 -1.84 4.45 7.30
CA LEU A 57 -1.74 3.30 8.18
C LEU A 57 -2.87 3.28 9.22
N SER A 58 -3.26 4.44 9.76
CA SER A 58 -4.43 4.54 10.64
C SER A 58 -5.73 4.17 9.93
N LEU A 59 -5.92 4.61 8.68
CA LEU A 59 -7.09 4.23 7.88
C LEU A 59 -7.11 2.73 7.61
N LEU A 60 -5.95 2.15 7.24
CA LEU A 60 -5.83 0.70 7.05
C LEU A 60 -6.08 -0.07 8.36
N GLN A 61 -5.75 0.50 9.52
CA GLN A 61 -5.98 -0.15 10.80
C GLN A 61 -7.46 -0.42 11.08
N GLU A 62 -8.36 0.42 10.57
CA GLU A 62 -9.81 0.25 10.71
C GLU A 62 -10.30 -1.05 10.04
N GLU A 63 -9.71 -1.40 8.90
CA GLU A 63 -10.03 -2.63 8.15
C GLU A 63 -9.13 -3.81 8.53
N PHE A 64 -7.87 -3.52 8.86
CA PHE A 64 -6.80 -4.48 9.14
C PHE A 64 -6.10 -4.10 10.46
N PRO A 65 -6.61 -4.52 11.63
CA PRO A 65 -6.07 -4.11 12.93
C PRO A 65 -4.59 -4.43 13.18
N SER A 66 -4.02 -5.33 12.38
CA SER A 66 -2.61 -5.72 12.37
C SER A 66 -1.70 -4.77 11.61
N VAL A 67 -2.24 -3.87 10.78
CA VAL A 67 -1.54 -2.74 10.15
C VAL A 67 -1.80 -1.50 11.00
N TYR A 68 -0.76 -0.85 11.50
CA TYR A 68 -0.90 0.30 12.39
C TYR A 68 0.33 1.22 12.35
N PRO A 69 0.16 2.54 12.58
CA PRO A 69 1.29 3.45 12.67
C PRO A 69 2.15 3.15 13.90
N TYR A 70 3.45 3.40 13.81
CA TYR A 70 4.37 3.33 14.93
C TYR A 70 3.99 4.37 15.98
N ASP A 71 3.88 3.91 17.23
CA ASP A 71 3.45 4.70 18.39
C ASP A 71 4.60 5.01 19.36
N GLY A 72 5.83 4.59 19.04
CA GLY A 72 7.00 4.74 19.92
C GLY A 72 7.27 3.55 20.84
N ASN A 73 6.42 2.52 20.84
CA ASN A 73 6.63 1.33 21.66
C ASN A 73 7.43 0.25 20.92
N GLY A 74 8.45 -0.30 21.60
CA GLY A 74 9.34 -1.31 21.01
C GLY A 74 10.34 -0.70 20.01
N THR A 75 11.04 -1.55 19.25
CA THR A 75 12.00 -1.05 18.26
C THR A 75 11.29 -0.70 16.96
N ILE A 76 11.67 0.43 16.37
CA ILE A 76 11.15 0.85 15.06
C ILE A 76 11.48 -0.16 13.96
N HIS A 77 12.63 -0.85 14.06
CA HIS A 77 13.05 -1.84 13.09
C HIS A 77 12.10 -3.04 13.08
N ASP A 78 11.82 -3.62 14.25
CA ASP A 78 10.91 -4.77 14.37
C ASP A 78 9.49 -4.40 13.93
N TRP A 79 9.03 -3.20 14.29
CA TRP A 79 7.76 -2.68 13.81
C TRP A 79 7.74 -2.53 12.27
N THR A 80 8.82 -2.00 11.69
CA THR A 80 8.91 -1.79 10.23
C THR A 80 8.85 -3.12 9.47
N GLU A 81 9.62 -4.11 9.89
CA GLU A 81 9.60 -5.43 9.25
C GLU A 81 8.24 -6.12 9.42
N LYS A 82 7.65 -6.06 10.62
CA LYS A 82 6.29 -6.56 10.87
C LYS A 82 5.25 -5.90 9.96
N MET A 83 5.32 -4.59 9.75
CA MET A 83 4.39 -3.89 8.86
C MET A 83 4.58 -4.27 7.40
N LYS A 84 5.82 -4.46 6.93
CA LYS A 84 6.08 -4.98 5.58
C LYS A 84 5.47 -6.37 5.41
N ASP A 85 5.72 -7.27 6.34
CA ASP A 85 5.17 -8.64 6.31
C ASP A 85 3.65 -8.62 6.28
N GLU A 86 3.05 -7.78 7.12
CA GLU A 86 1.61 -7.68 7.21
C GLU A 86 0.99 -7.09 5.92
N LEU A 87 1.56 -6.01 5.38
CA LEU A 87 1.12 -5.43 4.11
C LEU A 87 1.26 -6.44 2.96
N GLN A 88 2.39 -7.13 2.87
CA GLN A 88 2.60 -8.21 1.90
C GLN A 88 1.53 -9.31 2.06
N ARG A 89 1.25 -9.74 3.28
CA ARG A 89 0.22 -10.75 3.56
C ARG A 89 -1.18 -10.29 3.12
N GLN A 90 -1.53 -9.02 3.31
CA GLN A 90 -2.82 -8.48 2.84
C GLN A 90 -2.92 -8.48 1.31
N ILE A 91 -1.82 -8.21 0.61
CA ILE A 91 -1.72 -8.31 -0.87
C ILE A 91 -1.89 -9.77 -1.29
N GLN A 92 -1.08 -10.68 -0.74
CA GLN A 92 -1.07 -12.11 -1.12
C GLN A 92 -2.42 -12.80 -0.87
N THR A 93 -3.11 -12.43 0.20
CA THR A 93 -4.44 -12.98 0.51
C THR A 93 -5.57 -12.32 -0.28
N GLY A 94 -5.27 -11.30 -1.09
CA GLY A 94 -6.25 -10.53 -1.86
C GLY A 94 -7.20 -9.69 -1.00
N LYS A 95 -6.94 -9.57 0.30
CA LYS A 95 -7.77 -8.81 1.24
C LYS A 95 -7.74 -7.31 0.96
N TRP A 96 -6.66 -6.82 0.34
CA TRP A 96 -6.55 -5.43 -0.06
C TRP A 96 -7.21 -5.12 -1.41
N ASN A 97 -7.66 -6.14 -2.14
CA ASN A 97 -8.38 -5.95 -3.40
C ASN A 97 -9.71 -5.25 -3.12
N ARG A 98 -10.06 -4.29 -3.96
CA ARG A 98 -11.26 -3.48 -3.75
C ARG A 98 -11.95 -3.14 -5.04
N ARG A 99 -13.24 -2.87 -4.92
CA ARG A 99 -14.09 -2.48 -6.03
C ARG A 99 -14.41 -0.99 -5.91
N VAL A 100 -14.01 -0.22 -6.91
CA VAL A 100 -14.22 1.23 -6.94
C VAL A 100 -15.17 1.60 -8.06
N ARG A 101 -15.98 2.65 -7.84
CA ARG A 101 -16.89 3.19 -8.85
C ARG A 101 -16.30 4.47 -9.43
N ILE A 102 -16.12 4.50 -10.75
CA ILE A 102 -15.61 5.66 -11.49
C ILE A 102 -16.66 6.04 -12.54
N GLY A 103 -17.44 7.07 -12.23
CA GLY A 103 -18.61 7.47 -13.01
C GLY A 103 -19.63 6.33 -13.16
N ASN A 104 -19.83 5.86 -14.40
CA ASN A 104 -20.73 4.75 -14.74
C ASN A 104 -20.02 3.39 -14.86
N ARG A 105 -18.74 3.30 -14.47
CA ARG A 105 -17.94 2.08 -14.50
C ARG A 105 -17.66 1.57 -13.09
N ILE A 106 -17.61 0.25 -12.97
CA ILE A 106 -17.11 -0.43 -11.78
C ILE A 106 -15.75 -1.02 -12.16
N LEU A 107 -14.74 -0.79 -11.33
CA LEU A 107 -13.39 -1.28 -11.54
C LEU A 107 -13.00 -2.16 -10.36
N ASP A 108 -12.60 -3.40 -10.65
CA ASP A 108 -11.97 -4.29 -9.68
C ASP A 108 -10.48 -3.98 -9.65
N VAL A 109 -10.02 -3.35 -8.59
CA VAL A 109 -8.61 -3.05 -8.33
C VAL A 109 -8.01 -4.25 -7.59
N VAL A 110 -7.04 -4.90 -8.22
CA VAL A 110 -6.43 -6.13 -7.74
C VAL A 110 -4.94 -5.90 -7.49
N PHE A 111 -4.52 -6.06 -6.24
CA PHE A 111 -3.12 -6.04 -5.84
C PHE A 111 -2.57 -7.46 -5.90
N THR A 112 -1.46 -7.66 -6.59
CA THR A 112 -0.84 -8.99 -6.76
C THR A 112 0.59 -8.94 -6.31
N TRP A 113 0.96 -9.85 -5.41
CA TRP A 113 2.35 -10.06 -5.04
C TRP A 113 3.04 -10.90 -6.11
N CYS A 114 4.09 -10.38 -6.70
CA CYS A 114 4.96 -11.09 -7.63
C CYS A 114 6.20 -11.53 -6.87
N ASP A 115 6.61 -12.78 -7.07
CA ASP A 115 7.96 -13.17 -6.69
C ASP A 115 8.93 -12.37 -7.58
N GLU A 116 10.07 -11.92 -7.03
CA GLU A 116 11.12 -11.34 -7.88
C GLU A 116 11.45 -12.38 -8.96
N ASP A 117 11.24 -12.01 -10.22
CA ASP A 117 11.70 -12.82 -11.34
C ASP A 117 13.23 -12.90 -11.20
N MET A 118 13.73 -14.05 -10.72
CA MET A 118 15.16 -14.32 -10.70
C MET A 118 15.63 -14.50 -12.15
N GLU A 119 15.89 -13.39 -12.84
CA GLU A 119 16.70 -13.35 -14.06
C GLU A 119 18.20 -13.24 -13.72
#